data_AF-A0A0R1PRZ8-F1
#
_entry.id   AF-A0A0R1PRZ8-F1
#
_cell.length_a   1.000
_cell.length_b   1.000
_cell.length_c   1.000
_cell.angle_alpha   90.00
_cell.angle_beta   90.00
_cell.angle_gamma   90.00
#
_symmetry.space_group_name_H-M   'P 1'
#
loop_
_entity.id
_entity.type
_entity.pdbx_description
1 polymer ?
#
loop_
_entity_poly.entity_id
_entity_poly.type
_entity_poly.pdbx_seq_one_letter_code
_entity_poly.pdbx_strand_id
1 'polypeptide(L)'
;MMFLLGILFSFGIMIIGPSYFIELPQVDHDTFNVGKVIALIQNMVMSILFLVQFYQRKNEGTSIAGQSFIIAFTKWIGTPLTVGLLAILTDPTGFMIVIVGLIFICDTWYMLAIYNELKSQGINPLKRL
;
A
#
# COMPACT_ATOMS: atom_id res chain seq x y z
N MET A 1 7.10 -18.75 -11.29
CA MET A 1 6.50 -19.52 -10.16
C MET A 1 6.12 -18.62 -8.99
N MET A 2 7.07 -17.93 -8.33
CA MET A 2 6.77 -17.10 -7.14
C MET A 2 5.79 -15.95 -7.40
N PHE A 3 5.85 -15.28 -8.55
CA PHE A 3 4.90 -14.22 -8.93
C PHE A 3 3.44 -14.72 -8.99
N LEU A 4 3.22 -15.86 -9.66
CA LEU A 4 1.91 -16.51 -9.74
C LEU A 4 1.40 -16.95 -8.37
N LEU A 5 2.29 -17.52 -7.54
CA LEU A 5 1.94 -17.87 -6.16
C LEU A 5 1.54 -16.64 -5.34
N GLY A 6 2.25 -15.51 -5.49
CA GLY A 6 1.91 -14.26 -4.82
C GLY A 6 0.55 -13.71 -5.23
N ILE A 7 0.22 -13.74 -6.53
CA ILE A 7 -1.11 -13.35 -7.03
C ILE A 7 -2.19 -14.26 -6.42
N LEU A 8 -2.02 -15.58 -6.53
CA LEU A 8 -3.00 -16.55 -6.03
C LEU A 8 -3.22 -16.40 -4.54
N PHE A 9 -2.14 -16.20 -3.77
CA PHE A 9 -2.21 -16.02 -2.33
C PHE A 9 -2.89 -14.70 -1.94
N SER A 10 -2.55 -13.60 -2.62
CA SER A 10 -3.14 -12.28 -2.34
C SER A 10 -4.64 -12.24 -2.65
N PHE A 11 -5.05 -12.76 -3.81
CA PHE A 11 -6.46 -12.83 -4.20
C PHE A 11 -7.22 -13.88 -3.37
N GLY A 12 -6.58 -15.00 -3.04
CA GLY A 12 -7.15 -16.02 -2.16
C GLY A 12 -7.50 -15.47 -0.79
N ILE A 13 -6.60 -14.69 -0.18
CA ILE A 13 -6.88 -13.99 1.09
C ILE A 13 -8.05 -13.03 0.95
N MET A 14 -8.17 -12.29 -0.15
CA MET A 14 -9.30 -11.37 -0.34
C MET A 14 -10.65 -12.09 -0.47
N ILE A 15 -10.69 -13.26 -1.11
CA ILE A 15 -11.93 -14.00 -1.34
C ILE A 15 -12.35 -14.78 -0.09
N ILE A 16 -11.40 -15.45 0.57
CA ILE A 16 -11.67 -16.41 1.63
C ILE A 16 -11.56 -15.76 3.02
N GLY A 17 -10.65 -14.78 3.16
CA GLY A 17 -10.36 -14.13 4.45
C GLY A 17 -11.60 -13.55 5.13
N PRO A 18 -12.45 -12.76 4.46
CA PRO A 18 -13.64 -12.18 5.08
C PRO A 18 -14.56 -13.24 5.72
N SER A 19 -14.77 -14.36 5.02
CA SER A 19 -15.60 -15.48 5.52
C SER A 19 -14.98 -16.21 6.71
N TYR A 20 -13.65 -16.20 6.85
CA TYR A 20 -13.00 -16.77 8.04
C TYR A 20 -13.15 -15.86 9.27
N PHE A 21 -12.92 -14.56 9.11
CA PHE A 21 -12.96 -13.62 10.23
C PHE A 21 -14.37 -13.35 10.75
N ILE A 22 -15.41 -13.49 9.92
CA ILE A 22 -16.80 -13.33 10.34
C ILE A 22 -17.29 -14.45 11.27
N GLU A 23 -16.65 -15.62 11.23
CA GLU A 23 -16.94 -16.74 12.12
C GLU A 23 -16.37 -16.52 13.54
N LEU A 24 -15.52 -15.50 13.72
CA LEU A 24 -15.00 -15.14 15.03
C LEU A 24 -16.06 -14.40 15.84
N PRO A 25 -16.34 -14.80 17.09
CA PRO A 25 -17.40 -14.21 17.91
C PRO A 25 -17.17 -12.73 18.29
N GLN A 26 -15.98 -12.20 18.01
CA GLN A 26 -15.54 -10.84 18.35
C GLN A 26 -15.67 -9.87 17.18
N VAL A 27 -16.01 -10.36 15.99
CA VAL A 27 -16.06 -9.59 14.76
C VAL A 27 -17.52 -9.39 14.40
N ASP A 28 -17.89 -8.13 14.18
CA ASP A 28 -19.22 -7.78 13.70
C ASP A 28 -19.48 -8.57 12.41
N HIS A 29 -20.65 -9.21 12.28
CA HIS A 29 -20.94 -10.18 11.22
C HIS A 29 -21.18 -9.50 9.84
N ASP A 30 -20.44 -8.43 9.55
CA ASP A 30 -20.43 -7.71 8.28
C ASP A 30 -19.14 -8.03 7.50
N THR A 31 -19.28 -8.97 6.58
CA THR A 31 -18.22 -9.43 5.67
C THR A 31 -17.57 -8.29 4.91
N PHE A 32 -18.33 -7.24 4.58
CA PHE A 32 -17.83 -6.11 3.79
C PHE A 32 -16.86 -5.25 4.60
N ASN A 33 -17.17 -4.98 5.88
CA ASN A 33 -16.28 -4.19 6.74
C ASN A 33 -14.99 -4.95 7.04
N VAL A 34 -15.08 -6.25 7.31
CA VAL A 34 -13.90 -7.12 7.46
C VAL A 34 -13.03 -7.10 6.20
N GLY A 35 -13.65 -7.19 5.01
CA GLY A 35 -12.94 -7.09 3.74
C GLY A 35 -12.16 -5.78 3.56
N LYS A 36 -12.73 -4.64 3.99
CA LYS A 36 -12.03 -3.34 3.96
C LYS A 36 -10.79 -3.35 4.85
N VAL A 37 -10.88 -3.92 6.05
CA VAL A 37 -9.73 -4.01 6.97
C VAL A 37 -8.61 -4.84 6.36
N ILE A 38 -8.93 -6.00 5.79
CA ILE A 38 -7.94 -6.86 5.11
C ILE A 38 -7.27 -6.10 3.97
N ALA A 39 -8.05 -5.38 3.14
CA ALA A 39 -7.52 -4.59 2.04
C ALA A 39 -6.58 -3.47 2.52
N LEU A 40 -6.90 -2.80 3.63
CA LEU A 40 -6.03 -1.77 4.23
C LEU A 40 -4.73 -2.36 4.78
N ILE A 41 -4.79 -3.51 5.45
CA ILE A 41 -3.59 -4.22 5.92
C ILE A 41 -2.71 -4.64 4.74
N GLN A 42 -3.30 -5.19 3.68
CA GLN A 42 -2.56 -5.53 2.46
C GLN A 42 -1.90 -4.30 1.83
N ASN A 43 -2.59 -3.15 1.80
CA ASN A 43 -2.03 -1.92 1.27
C ASN A 43 -0.90 -1.37 2.15
N MET A 44 -0.99 -1.49 3.47
CA MET A 44 0.09 -1.15 4.41
C MET A 44 1.34 -1.98 4.13
N VAL A 45 1.20 -3.30 4.02
CA VAL A 45 2.32 -4.19 3.69
C VAL A 45 2.92 -3.83 2.32
N MET A 46 2.08 -3.56 1.32
CA MET A 46 2.53 -3.14 -0.01
C MET A 46 3.32 -1.83 0.01
N SER A 47 2.89 -0.86 0.81
CA SER A 47 3.56 0.45 0.96
C SER A 47 4.98 0.30 1.51
N ILE A 48 5.15 -0.58 2.50
CA ILE A 48 6.46 -0.94 3.05
C ILE A 48 7.33 -1.63 1.99
N LEU A 49 6.75 -2.60 1.25
CA LEU A 49 7.47 -3.36 0.23
C LEU A 49 7.95 -2.49 -0.93
N PHE A 50 7.20 -1.46 -1.34
CA PHE A 50 7.67 -0.52 -2.37
C PHE A 50 8.90 0.26 -1.92
N LEU A 51 8.94 0.71 -0.66
CA LEU A 51 10.10 1.40 -0.11
C LEU A 51 11.31 0.46 -0.04
N VAL A 52 11.13 -0.77 0.44
CA VAL A 52 12.19 -1.79 0.48
C VAL A 52 12.71 -2.08 -0.94
N GLN A 53 11.82 -2.28 -1.91
CA GLN A 53 12.18 -2.54 -3.29
C GLN A 53 12.96 -1.38 -3.91
N PHE A 54 12.57 -0.14 -3.64
CA PHE A 54 13.31 1.04 -4.09
C PHE A 54 14.76 1.01 -3.59
N TYR A 55 14.97 0.78 -2.29
CA TYR A 55 16.32 0.76 -1.71
C TYR A 55 17.15 -0.44 -2.17
N GLN A 56 16.53 -1.62 -2.35
CA GLN A 56 17.20 -2.78 -2.93
C GLN A 56 17.69 -2.48 -4.35
N ARG A 57 16.82 -1.94 -5.22
CA ARG A 57 17.19 -1.57 -6.60
C ARG A 57 18.21 -0.45 -6.65
N LYS A 58 18.16 0.49 -5.70
CA LYS A 58 19.16 1.55 -5.57
C LYS A 58 20.54 0.98 -5.27
N ASN A 59 20.64 -0.01 -4.38
CA ASN A 59 21.90 -0.69 -4.10
C ASN A 59 22.43 -1.49 -5.30
N GLU A 60 21.54 -1.98 -6.17
CA GLU A 60 21.86 -2.70 -7.41
C GLU A 60 22.13 -1.78 -8.61
N GLY A 61 22.06 -0.46 -8.45
CA GLY A 61 22.28 0.51 -9.53
C GLY A 61 21.12 0.65 -10.53
N THR A 62 19.95 0.07 -10.25
CA THR A 62 18.75 0.09 -11.11
C THR A 62 17.56 0.79 -10.44
N SER A 63 17.83 1.82 -9.62
CA SER A 63 16.87 2.50 -8.74
C SER A 63 15.53 2.89 -9.39
N ILE A 64 15.53 3.32 -10.66
CA ILE A 64 14.35 3.88 -11.34
C ILE A 64 13.76 2.94 -12.41
N ALA A 65 14.22 1.70 -12.52
CA ALA A 65 13.72 0.77 -13.54
C ALA A 65 12.25 0.42 -13.28
N GLY A 66 11.34 0.86 -14.16
CA GLY A 66 9.89 0.61 -14.05
C GLY A 66 9.21 1.31 -12.87
N GLN A 67 9.83 2.35 -12.30
CA GLN A 67 9.24 3.17 -11.23
C GLN A 67 9.07 4.61 -11.71
N SER A 68 7.94 5.22 -11.41
CA SER A 68 7.67 6.63 -11.72
C SER A 68 7.02 7.38 -10.58
N PHE A 69 7.29 8.68 -10.54
CA PHE A 69 6.71 9.57 -9.56
C PHE A 69 5.19 9.66 -9.70
N ILE A 70 4.66 9.61 -10.94
CA ILE A 70 3.21 9.66 -11.18
C ILE A 70 2.49 8.45 -10.57
N ILE A 71 3.07 7.25 -10.68
CA ILE A 71 2.50 6.05 -10.03
C ILE A 71 2.53 6.20 -8.50
N ALA A 72 3.66 6.63 -7.94
CA ALA A 72 3.79 6.84 -6.49
C ALA A 72 2.79 7.89 -5.98
N PHE A 73 2.64 9.00 -6.68
CA PHE A 73 1.69 10.07 -6.36
C PHE A 73 0.23 9.61 -6.48
N THR A 74 -0.10 8.85 -7.53
CA THR A 74 -1.45 8.32 -7.72
C THR A 74 -1.83 7.34 -6.61
N LYS A 75 -0.89 6.48 -6.18
CA LYS A 75 -1.09 5.57 -5.03
C LYS A 75 -1.34 6.36 -3.74
N TRP A 76 -0.52 7.38 -3.51
CA TRP A 76 -0.61 8.26 -2.34
C TRP A 76 -1.94 9.03 -2.29
N ILE A 77 -2.48 9.48 -3.43
CA ILE A 77 -3.84 10.06 -3.47
C ILE A 77 -4.90 8.99 -3.24
N GLY A 78 -4.77 7.85 -3.94
CA GLY A 78 -5.80 6.82 -3.95
C GLY A 78 -6.02 6.18 -2.58
N THR A 79 -4.97 5.93 -1.79
CA THR A 79 -5.10 5.09 -0.60
C THR A 79 -5.32 5.89 0.69
N PRO A 80 -4.33 6.62 1.24
CA PRO A 80 -4.51 7.31 2.51
C PRO A 80 -5.52 8.46 2.44
N LEU A 81 -5.61 9.19 1.31
CA LEU A 81 -6.49 10.36 1.19
C LEU A 81 -7.96 10.05 0.88
N THR A 82 -8.29 8.83 0.46
CA THR A 82 -9.70 8.45 0.23
C THR A 82 -10.15 7.37 1.22
N VAL A 83 -9.86 6.11 0.93
CA VAL A 83 -10.32 4.94 1.72
C VAL A 83 -9.72 4.97 3.12
N GLY A 84 -8.47 5.41 3.27
CA GLY A 84 -7.82 5.53 4.56
C GLY A 84 -8.47 6.57 5.47
N LEU A 85 -8.78 7.76 4.94
CA LEU A 85 -9.44 8.81 5.73
C LEU A 85 -10.85 8.39 6.16
N LEU A 86 -11.62 7.77 5.26
CA LEU A 86 -12.92 7.24 5.60
C LEU A 86 -12.81 6.19 6.72
N ALA A 87 -11.86 5.26 6.60
CA ALA A 87 -11.64 4.22 7.60
C ALA A 87 -11.29 4.78 8.99
N ILE A 88 -10.49 5.85 9.05
CA ILE A 88 -10.19 6.55 10.31
C ILE A 88 -11.46 7.15 10.92
N LEU A 89 -12.27 7.86 10.12
CA LEU A 89 -13.46 8.56 10.62
C LEU A 89 -14.57 7.61 11.08
N THR A 90 -14.62 6.40 10.51
CA THR A 90 -15.63 5.40 10.85
C THR A 90 -15.18 4.42 11.93
N ASP A 91 -13.93 4.47 12.38
CA ASP A 91 -13.39 3.55 13.38
C ASP A 91 -13.45 4.15 14.79
N PRO A 92 -14.33 3.65 15.68
CA PRO A 92 -14.43 4.14 17.06
C PRO A 92 -13.25 3.72 17.95
N THR A 93 -12.44 2.74 17.52
CA THR A 93 -11.32 2.22 18.32
C THR A 93 -10.02 3.02 18.12
N GLY A 94 -9.92 3.76 17.02
CA GLY A 94 -8.72 4.50 16.62
C GLY A 94 -7.59 3.63 16.06
N PHE A 95 -7.79 2.31 15.93
CA PHE A 95 -6.77 1.41 15.38
C PHE A 95 -6.47 1.69 13.89
N MET A 96 -7.47 2.12 13.12
CA MET A 96 -7.30 2.48 11.70
C MET A 96 -6.32 3.64 11.50
N ILE A 97 -6.15 4.53 12.49
CA ILE A 97 -5.15 5.60 12.45
C ILE A 97 -3.74 5.02 12.35
N VAL A 98 -3.46 3.91 13.04
CA VAL A 98 -2.14 3.27 13.00
C VAL A 98 -1.87 2.69 11.62
N ILE A 99 -2.83 1.95 11.05
CA ILE A 99 -2.69 1.32 9.74
C ILE A 99 -2.55 2.38 8.64
N VAL A 100 -3.48 3.34 8.60
CA VAL A 100 -3.51 4.39 7.58
C VAL A 100 -2.35 5.37 7.75
N GLY A 101 -1.94 5.66 8.99
CA GLY A 101 -0.76 6.47 9.29
C GLY A 101 0.52 5.82 8.74
N LEU A 102 0.69 4.50 8.93
CA LEU A 102 1.82 3.77 8.37
C LEU A 102 1.80 3.76 6.83
N ILE A 103 0.64 3.55 6.20
CA ILE A 103 0.48 3.68 4.74
C ILE A 103 0.94 5.07 4.30
N PHE A 104 0.42 6.12 4.92
CA PHE A 104 0.72 7.50 4.57
C PHE A 104 2.23 7.81 4.70
N ILE A 105 2.85 7.41 5.81
CA ILE A 105 4.29 7.61 6.05
C ILE A 105 5.12 6.90 4.98
N CYS A 106 4.86 5.61 4.74
CA CYS A 106 5.62 4.82 3.77
C CYS A 106 5.44 5.33 2.34
N ASP A 107 4.21 5.66 1.93
CA ASP A 107 3.93 6.17 0.59
C ASP A 107 4.53 7.55 0.37
N THR A 108 4.45 8.43 1.36
CA THR A 108 5.09 9.76 1.30
C THR A 108 6.61 9.60 1.16
N TRP A 109 7.21 8.72 1.95
CA TRP A 109 8.65 8.45 1.86
C TRP A 109 9.01 7.89 0.49
N TYR A 110 8.32 6.85 0.01
CA TYR A 110 8.57 6.26 -1.30
C TYR A 110 8.46 7.29 -2.44
N MET A 111 7.42 8.12 -2.41
CA MET A 111 7.21 9.20 -3.38
C MET A 111 8.36 10.21 -3.36
N LEU A 112 8.80 10.66 -2.19
CA LEU A 112 9.93 11.59 -2.04
C LEU A 112 11.25 10.95 -2.48
N ALA A 113 11.45 9.66 -2.16
CA ALA A 113 12.65 8.92 -2.54
C ALA A 113 12.78 8.82 -4.06
N ILE A 114 11.69 8.49 -4.77
CA ILE A 114 11.65 8.48 -6.23
C ILE A 114 11.87 9.88 -6.81
N TYR A 115 11.20 10.90 -6.26
CA TYR A 115 11.34 12.27 -6.74
C TYR A 115 12.80 12.75 -6.69
N ASN A 116 13.46 12.52 -5.55
CA ASN A 116 14.84 12.91 -5.33
C ASN A 116 15.80 12.12 -6.23
N GLU A 117 15.57 10.82 -6.40
CA GLU A 117 16.38 9.97 -7.26
C GLU A 117 16.27 10.39 -8.74
N LEU A 118 15.06 10.63 -9.23
CA LEU A 118 14.83 11.14 -10.58
C LEU A 118 15.54 12.47 -10.83
N LYS A 119 15.42 13.40 -9.87
CA LYS A 119 16.10 14.69 -9.93
C LYS A 119 17.62 14.55 -9.92
N SER A 120 18.17 13.62 -9.13
CA SER A 120 19.61 13.34 -9.07
C SER A 120 20.17 12.81 -10.39
N GLN A 121 19.34 12.12 -11.18
CA GLN A 121 19.68 11.60 -12.51
C GLN A 121 19.36 12.59 -13.64
N GLY A 122 18.96 13.83 -13.32
CA GLY A 122 18.62 14.87 -14.30
C GLY A 122 17.30 14.62 -15.04
N ILE A 123 16.47 13.71 -14.56
CA ILE A 123 15.20 13.32 -15.19
C ILE A 123 14.07 14.13 -14.57
N ASN A 124 13.21 14.73 -15.40
CA ASN A 124 12.05 15.45 -14.90
C ASN A 124 11.05 14.45 -14.26
N PRO A 125 10.79 14.54 -12.94
CA PRO A 125 9.95 13.56 -12.25
C PRO A 125 8.51 13.50 -12.76
N LEU A 126 7.99 14.63 -13.24
CA LEU A 126 6.60 14.74 -13.71
C LEU A 126 6.39 14.26 -15.14
N LYS A 127 7.48 14.05 -15.91
CA LYS A 127 7.40 13.63 -17.31
C LYS A 127 7.75 12.16 -17.53
N ARG A 128 8.22 11.47 -16.49
CA ARG A 128 8.50 10.04 -16.55
C ARG A 128 7.28 9.27 -16.03
N LEU A 129 6.72 8.42 -16.90
CA LEU A 129 5.66 7.47 -16.60
C LEU A 129 6.23 6.11 -16.21
#